data_AF-A0A069PM11-F1
#
_entry.id   AF-A0A069PM11-F1
#
_cell.length_a   1.000
_cell.length_b   1.000
_cell.length_c   1.000
_cell.angle_alpha   90.00
_cell.angle_beta   90.00
_cell.angle_gamma   90.00
#
_symmetry.space_group_name_H-M   'P 1'
#
loop_
_entity.id
_entity.type
_entity.pdbx_description
1 polymer ?
#
loop_
_entity_poly.entity_id
_entity_poly.type
_entity_poly.pdbx_seq_one_letter_code
_entity_poly.pdbx_strand_id
1 'polypeptide(L)'
;MPEFTSAYYNMSQGEDDRGPWNSDGDWEFIEDPQPAVGGGDGLVTVTVSGADVEVLQAMAARTASDISADPKTGADLGSGQAV
;
A
#
# COMPACT_ATOMS: atom_id res chain seq x y z
N MET A 1 15.27 -12.06 -14.78
CA MET A 1 15.06 -11.50 -13.43
C MET A 1 14.72 -12.62 -12.47
N PRO A 2 15.16 -12.56 -11.21
CA PRO A 2 14.59 -13.41 -10.17
C PRO A 2 13.06 -13.27 -10.15
N GLU A 3 12.35 -14.35 -9.86
CA GLU A 3 10.88 -14.46 -9.98
C GLU A 3 10.11 -13.43 -9.14
N PHE A 4 10.71 -12.91 -8.05
CA PHE A 4 10.07 -11.96 -7.13
C PHE A 4 10.52 -10.50 -7.31
N THR A 5 11.39 -10.21 -8.27
CA THR A 5 11.94 -8.84 -8.44
C THR A 5 10.96 -7.89 -9.14
N SER A 6 9.87 -8.41 -9.70
CA SER A 6 8.88 -7.66 -10.48
C SER A 6 7.46 -8.06 -10.13
N ALA A 7 7.21 -8.40 -8.87
CA ALA A 7 5.88 -8.72 -8.37
C ALA A 7 5.54 -7.79 -7.20
N TYR A 8 4.39 -7.11 -7.29
CA TYR A 8 3.79 -6.37 -6.18
C TYR A 8 2.60 -7.17 -5.66
N TYR A 9 2.73 -7.74 -4.47
CA TYR A 9 1.65 -8.49 -3.84
C TYR A 9 0.79 -7.58 -2.96
N ASN A 10 -0.50 -7.50 -3.26
CA ASN A 10 -1.44 -6.76 -2.44
C ASN A 10 -1.79 -7.54 -1.17
N MET A 11 -1.10 -7.24 -0.08
CA MET A 11 -1.38 -7.83 1.22
C MET A 11 -2.38 -7.01 2.05
N SER A 12 -2.91 -5.92 1.47
CA SER A 12 -3.95 -5.10 2.09
C SER A 12 -5.28 -5.86 2.12
N GLN A 13 -6.09 -5.59 3.15
CA GLN A 13 -7.44 -6.14 3.26
C GLN A 13 -8.42 -4.96 3.36
N GLY A 14 -9.45 -4.93 2.51
CA GLY A 14 -10.42 -3.84 2.44
C GLY A 14 -10.26 -2.95 1.20
N GLU A 15 -10.66 -1.68 1.30
CA GLU A 15 -10.43 -0.69 0.22
C GLU A 15 -8.93 -0.40 0.14
N ASP A 16 -8.38 -0.48 -1.08
CA ASP A 16 -6.95 -0.28 -1.33
C ASP A 16 -6.73 0.93 -2.24
N ASP A 17 -5.83 1.81 -1.84
CA ASP A 17 -5.50 3.01 -2.60
C ASP A 17 -4.47 2.69 -3.69
N ARG A 18 -4.75 3.16 -4.92
CA ARG A 18 -3.90 2.96 -6.09
C ARG A 18 -3.13 4.24 -6.39
N GLY A 19 -1.80 4.14 -6.45
CA GLY A 19 -0.90 5.22 -6.85
C GLY A 19 0.36 4.70 -7.58
N PRO A 20 1.25 5.60 -8.03
CA PRO A 20 2.41 5.25 -8.85
C PRO A 20 3.28 4.12 -8.27
N TRP A 21 3.38 4.05 -6.93
CA TRP A 21 4.22 3.06 -6.23
C TRP A 21 3.67 1.62 -6.22
N ASN A 22 2.36 1.42 -6.46
CA ASN A 22 1.72 0.09 -6.46
C ASN A 22 0.92 -0.22 -7.73
N SER A 23 0.84 0.73 -8.67
CA SER A 23 -0.06 0.61 -9.83
C SER A 23 0.64 0.72 -11.17
N ASP A 24 1.73 1.48 -11.23
CA ASP A 24 2.36 1.86 -12.49
C ASP A 24 3.84 1.47 -12.47
N GLY A 25 4.20 0.47 -13.28
CA GLY A 25 5.59 0.02 -13.46
C GLY A 25 5.71 -1.30 -14.23
N ASP A 26 6.95 -1.74 -14.47
CA ASP A 26 7.28 -2.98 -15.19
C ASP A 26 7.16 -4.23 -14.28
N TRP A 27 6.14 -4.28 -13.43
CA TRP A 27 5.90 -5.34 -12.46
C TRP A 27 4.45 -5.83 -12.48
N GLU A 28 4.27 -7.10 -12.18
CA GLU A 28 2.97 -7.76 -12.06
C GLU A 28 2.32 -7.40 -10.72
N PHE A 29 1.12 -6.81 -10.76
CA PHE A 29 0.31 -6.58 -9.57
C PHE A 29 -0.52 -7.81 -9.26
N ILE A 30 -0.30 -8.41 -8.09
CA ILE A 30 -0.99 -9.61 -7.62
C ILE A 30 -2.01 -9.18 -6.57
N GLU A 31 -3.26 -9.05 -6.99
CA GLU A 31 -4.36 -8.51 -6.20
C GLU A 31 -4.84 -9.44 -5.08
N ASP A 32 -4.87 -10.75 -5.33
CA ASP A 32 -5.39 -11.76 -4.40
C ASP A 32 -4.29 -12.79 -4.06
N PRO A 33 -3.29 -12.39 -3.24
CA PRO A 33 -2.27 -13.33 -2.78
C PRO A 33 -2.86 -14.38 -1.82
N GLN A 34 -2.14 -15.48 -1.63
CA GLN A 34 -2.55 -16.53 -0.70
C GLN A 34 -2.93 -15.95 0.67
N PRO A 35 -4.14 -16.26 1.18
CA PRO A 35 -4.72 -15.56 2.32
C PRO A 35 -3.93 -15.82 3.60
N ALA A 36 -4.05 -14.88 4.56
CA ALA A 36 -3.49 -15.05 5.89
C ALA A 36 -3.98 -16.38 6.49
N VAL A 37 -3.03 -17.19 6.97
CA VAL A 37 -3.19 -18.57 7.49
C VAL A 37 -4.27 -18.80 8.56
N GLY A 38 -4.94 -17.74 9.03
CA GLY A 38 -6.01 -17.79 10.05
C GLY A 38 -7.44 -17.97 9.52
N GLY A 39 -7.68 -17.92 8.20
CA GLY A 39 -9.00 -18.20 7.61
C GLY A 39 -10.13 -17.20 7.92
N GLY A 40 -9.80 -16.03 8.48
CA GLY A 40 -10.72 -14.90 8.64
C GLY A 40 -10.55 -13.85 7.53
N ASP A 41 -11.41 -12.84 7.51
CA ASP A 41 -11.36 -11.71 6.55
C ASP A 41 -10.11 -10.81 6.69
N GLY A 42 -9.34 -11.00 7.76
CA GLY A 42 -8.12 -10.23 8.04
C GLY A 42 -8.38 -8.81 8.52
N LEU A 43 -9.64 -8.41 8.74
CA LEU A 43 -9.99 -7.08 9.20
C LEU A 43 -9.96 -6.99 10.73
N VAL A 44 -9.31 -5.96 11.26
CA VAL A 44 -9.30 -5.67 12.70
C VAL A 44 -10.29 -4.55 12.99
N THR A 45 -11.32 -4.84 13.80
CA THR A 45 -12.26 -3.82 14.29
C THR A 45 -12.06 -3.54 15.77
N VAL A 46 -12.05 -2.27 16.17
CA VAL A 46 -11.99 -1.84 17.58
C VAL A 46 -13.06 -0.80 17.87
N THR A 47 -13.60 -0.81 19.10
CA THR A 47 -14.57 0.21 19.54
C THR A 47 -13.83 1.40 20.15
N VAL A 48 -14.13 2.61 19.67
CA VAL A 48 -13.57 3.87 20.16
C VAL A 48 -14.69 4.83 20.58
N SER A 49 -14.35 5.85 21.39
CA SER A 49 -15.32 6.87 21.79
C SER A 49 -15.64 7.82 20.63
N GLY A 50 -16.79 8.51 20.68
CA GLY A 50 -17.16 9.47 19.64
C GLY A 50 -16.15 10.63 19.50
N ALA A 51 -15.57 11.09 20.60
CA ALA A 51 -14.53 12.12 20.58
C ALA A 51 -13.25 11.62 19.90
N ASP A 52 -12.87 10.34 20.10
CA ASP A 52 -11.71 9.77 19.45
C ASP A 52 -11.92 9.60 17.94
N VAL A 53 -13.15 9.33 17.49
CA VAL A 53 -13.48 9.27 16.04
C VAL A 53 -13.15 10.60 15.36
N GLU A 54 -13.54 11.73 15.95
CA GLU A 54 -13.26 13.07 15.39
C GLU A 54 -11.74 13.33 15.30
N VAL A 55 -10.99 12.96 16.34
CA VAL A 55 -9.53 13.09 16.37
C VAL A 55 -8.88 12.19 15.32
N LEU A 56 -9.32 10.95 15.19
CA LEU A 56 -8.80 10.00 14.21
C LEU A 56 -9.08 10.46 12.77
N GLN A 57 -10.27 10.99 12.49
CA GLN A 57 -10.62 11.54 11.18
C GLN A 57 -9.76 12.76 10.82
N ALA A 58 -9.56 13.68 11.77
CA ALA A 58 -8.69 14.84 11.56
C ALA A 58 -7.22 14.42 11.35
N MET A 59 -6.75 13.41 12.08
CA MET A 59 -5.41 12.85 11.89
C MET A 59 -5.28 12.23 10.50
N ALA A 60 -6.22 11.38 10.10
CA ALA A 60 -6.23 10.72 8.79
C ALA A 60 -6.20 11.74 7.64
N ALA A 61 -7.04 12.78 7.71
CA ALA A 61 -7.05 13.85 6.71
C ALA A 61 -5.71 14.60 6.62
N ARG A 62 -5.06 14.85 7.77
CA ARG A 62 -3.75 15.54 7.82
C ARG A 62 -2.62 14.68 7.28
N THR A 63 -2.69 13.36 7.44
CA THR A 63 -1.64 12.41 7.03
C THR A 63 -1.96 11.68 5.74
N ALA A 64 -2.99 12.12 5.01
CA ALA A 64 -3.35 11.54 3.73
C ALA A 64 -2.18 11.68 2.76
N SER A 65 -1.81 10.58 2.12
CA SER A 65 -0.76 10.55 1.09
C SER A 65 -1.24 11.26 -0.17
N ASP A 66 -0.33 11.92 -0.88
CA ASP A 66 -0.60 12.36 -2.25
C ASP A 66 -0.45 11.16 -3.19
N ILE A 67 -1.58 10.61 -3.63
CA ILE A 67 -1.62 9.42 -4.47
C ILE A 67 -1.14 9.67 -5.92
N SER A 68 -0.92 10.93 -6.30
CA SER A 68 -0.47 11.31 -7.64
C SER A 68 1.03 11.62 -7.72
N ALA A 69 1.70 11.71 -6.58
CA ALA A 69 3.12 12.02 -6.51
C ALA A 69 3.97 10.78 -6.80
N ASP A 70 4.92 10.91 -7.72
CA ASP A 70 5.93 9.90 -8.03
C ASP A 70 7.36 10.46 -7.80
N PRO A 71 7.78 10.63 -6.53
CA PRO A 71 9.11 11.14 -6.22
C PRO A 71 10.16 10.04 -6.43
N LYS A 72 11.29 10.41 -7.03
CA LYS A 72 12.45 9.53 -7.17
C LYS A 72 12.84 8.89 -5.83
N THR A 73 12.81 7.56 -5.78
CA THR A 73 13.08 6.76 -4.60
C THR A 73 14.56 6.41 -4.47
N GLY A 74 14.95 5.89 -3.30
CA GLY A 74 16.30 5.34 -3.10
C GLY A 74 16.57 4.10 -3.97
N ALA A 75 15.53 3.35 -4.33
CA ALA A 75 15.64 2.22 -5.25
C ALA A 75 15.99 2.69 -6.67
N ASP A 76 15.37 3.78 -7.14
CA ASP A 76 15.68 4.38 -8.45
C ASP A 76 17.13 4.89 -8.53
N LEU A 77 17.65 5.44 -7.42
CA LEU A 77 19.04 5.89 -7.34
C LEU A 77 20.04 4.71 -7.33
N GLY A 78 19.62 3.55 -6.84
CA GLY A 78 20.45 2.35 -6.71
C GLY A 78 20.30 1.33 -7.85
N SER A 79 19.37 1.54 -8.79
CA SER A 79 19.02 0.56 -9.83
C SER A 79 20.11 0.40 -10.91
N GLY A 80 21.10 1.28 -10.94
CA GLY A 80 22.17 1.24 -11.95
C GLY A 80 21.71 1.58 -13.37
N GLN A 81 20.43 1.98 -13.56
CA GLN A 81 19.99 2.60 -14.79
C GLN A 81 20.68 3.97 -14.90
N ALA A 82 21.57 4.09 -15.88
CA ALA A 82 22.19 5.37 -16.22
C ALA A 82 21.09 6.40 -16.56
N VAL A 83 21.30 7.62 -16.08
CA VAL A 83 20.50 8.81 -16.40
C VAL A 83 20.46 9.04 -17.90
#